data_AF-G5AJ89-F1
#
_entry.id   AF-G5AJ89-F1
#
_cell.length_a   1.000
_cell.length_b   1.000
_cell.length_c   1.000
_cell.angle_alpha   90.00
_cell.angle_beta   90.00
_cell.angle_gamma   90.00
#
_symmetry.space_group_name_H-M   'P 1'
#
loop_
_entity.id
_entity.type
_entity.pdbx_description
1 polymer ?
#
loop_
_entity_poly.entity_id
_entity_poly.type
_entity_poly.pdbx_seq_one_letter_code
_entity_poly.pdbx_strand_id
1 'polypeptide(L)'
;MEAREAAAQQDDTEVPDANAAPDLVLPSTRRPKRRASSVSSQSDSATTGSGKERKKSRPGDERKKSPLARKEMKDLTPEELTVIEEPGRGITSWYHKGILTTFAPSTTYAVYQSAGFPDYAPNHNGGTGPLKDRFNVDEYRAIMETRPGERMYKRRVINLLFHKRYALGVKVHVVLTKIVKFMKDNALVIWYAGHWVTYPEDSSYGVKEKKKRKGLHDPVIKKYAELITELLKAGAPKTILYEPGIWVYPAKVCPWILFDKSEKKPDGKPYTMAEQLEILDREEPARIQWTGWTLDRIIADRPAHIRKMLLSPDERANNWVCADHRS
;
A
#
# COMPACT_ATOMS: atom_id res chain seq x y z
N MET A 1 -41.66 20.35 -47.36
CA MET A 1 -40.78 21.43 -46.84
C MET A 1 -40.68 21.17 -45.34
N GLU A 2 -39.55 20.61 -44.95
CA GLU A 2 -39.30 19.97 -43.65
C GLU A 2 -39.11 20.99 -42.53
N ALA A 3 -39.64 20.68 -41.34
CA ALA A 3 -39.31 21.36 -40.09
C ALA A 3 -38.21 20.56 -39.38
N ARG A 4 -37.03 21.18 -39.20
CA ARG A 4 -35.93 20.67 -38.37
C ARG A 4 -35.82 21.52 -37.10
N GLU A 5 -36.10 20.90 -35.96
CA GLU A 5 -35.67 21.38 -34.64
C GLU A 5 -34.14 21.24 -34.52
N ALA A 6 -33.46 22.35 -34.25
CA ALA A 6 -32.06 22.37 -33.87
C ALA A 6 -31.98 22.48 -32.34
N ALA A 7 -31.68 21.37 -31.67
CA ALA A 7 -31.36 21.34 -30.25
C ALA A 7 -29.99 21.98 -30.03
N ALA A 8 -29.94 23.02 -29.19
CA ALA A 8 -28.71 23.61 -28.70
C ALA A 8 -28.03 22.61 -27.74
N GLN A 9 -26.87 22.10 -28.13
CA GLN A 9 -25.95 21.40 -27.22
C GLN A 9 -25.19 22.46 -26.42
N GLN A 10 -25.53 22.55 -25.12
CA GLN A 10 -24.66 23.18 -24.13
C GLN A 10 -23.45 22.27 -23.93
N ASP A 11 -22.28 22.80 -24.31
CA ASP A 11 -20.98 22.23 -24.00
C ASP A 11 -20.69 22.48 -22.51
N ASP A 12 -21.10 21.54 -21.67
CA ASP A 12 -20.68 21.48 -20.26
C ASP A 12 -19.22 21.03 -20.21
N THR A 13 -18.31 21.95 -20.51
CA THR A 13 -16.90 21.80 -20.16
C THR A 13 -16.79 21.90 -18.64
N GLU A 14 -16.87 20.74 -17.98
CA GLU A 14 -16.69 20.56 -16.55
C GLU A 14 -15.28 21.06 -16.16
N VAL A 15 -15.21 22.26 -15.60
CA VAL A 15 -13.97 22.84 -15.06
C VAL A 15 -13.57 21.97 -13.85
N PRO A 16 -12.37 21.34 -13.84
CA PRO A 16 -11.99 20.50 -12.72
C PRO A 16 -11.86 21.32 -11.44
N ASP A 17 -12.60 20.94 -10.40
CA ASP A 17 -12.49 21.52 -9.07
C ASP A 17 -11.06 21.33 -8.53
N ALA A 18 -10.32 22.45 -8.41
CA ALA A 18 -8.95 22.48 -7.89
C ALA A 18 -8.81 21.99 -6.44
N ASN A 19 -9.93 21.72 -5.74
CA ASN A 19 -9.96 21.17 -4.37
C ASN A 19 -10.26 19.67 -4.29
N ALA A 20 -10.54 19.01 -5.42
CA ALA A 20 -10.61 17.56 -5.46
C ALA A 20 -9.17 17.01 -5.54
N ALA A 21 -8.69 16.38 -4.46
CA ALA A 21 -7.59 15.44 -4.53
C ALA A 21 -8.21 14.04 -4.72
N PRO A 22 -8.52 13.60 -5.95
CA PRO A 22 -9.25 12.36 -6.22
C PRO A 22 -8.50 11.09 -5.77
N ASP A 23 -7.19 11.16 -5.56
CA ASP A 23 -6.35 9.97 -5.35
C ASP A 23 -5.97 9.68 -3.88
N LEU A 24 -6.32 10.58 -2.94
CA LEU A 24 -5.99 10.38 -1.52
C LEU A 24 -7.09 9.59 -0.81
N VAL A 25 -6.98 8.26 -0.92
CA VAL A 25 -7.86 7.34 -0.19
C VAL A 25 -7.45 7.32 1.28
N LEU A 26 -8.24 7.99 2.12
CA LEU A 26 -8.10 7.92 3.56
C LEU A 26 -8.66 6.58 4.09
N PRO A 27 -8.00 5.96 5.08
CA PRO A 27 -8.58 4.81 5.79
C PRO A 27 -9.94 5.22 6.39
N SER A 28 -11.02 4.57 5.93
CA SER A 28 -12.38 4.92 6.32
C SER A 28 -12.73 4.44 7.72
N THR A 29 -13.22 5.32 8.58
CA THR A 29 -13.87 4.96 9.86
C THR A 29 -15.39 5.02 9.72
N ARG A 30 -16.00 4.21 8.85
CA ARG A 30 -17.47 4.06 8.85
C ARG A 30 -17.91 2.96 9.82
N ARG A 31 -18.91 3.28 10.65
CA ARG A 31 -19.63 2.34 11.54
C ARG A 31 -20.10 1.10 10.76
N PRO A 32 -20.16 -0.09 11.39
CA PRO A 32 -20.66 -1.29 10.72
C PRO A 32 -22.07 -1.05 10.19
N LYS A 33 -22.27 -1.19 8.88
CA LYS A 33 -23.61 -1.34 8.31
C LYS A 33 -24.22 -2.61 8.88
N ARG A 34 -25.40 -2.50 9.49
CA ARG A 34 -26.23 -3.65 9.92
C ARG A 34 -26.35 -4.61 8.74
N ARG A 35 -25.97 -5.87 8.94
CA ARG A 35 -26.26 -6.96 7.99
C ARG A 35 -27.78 -7.03 7.83
N ALA A 36 -28.28 -6.73 6.63
CA ALA A 36 -29.55 -7.26 6.18
C ALA A 36 -29.30 -8.72 5.82
N SER A 37 -29.93 -9.62 6.57
CA SER A 37 -29.94 -11.06 6.33
C SER A 37 -30.71 -11.36 5.03
N SER A 38 -30.00 -11.71 3.96
CA SER A 38 -30.58 -12.43 2.83
C SER A 38 -30.30 -13.93 3.03
N VAL A 39 -31.34 -14.62 3.47
CA VAL A 39 -31.49 -16.07 3.47
C VAL A 39 -31.15 -16.65 2.09
N SER A 40 -30.12 -17.49 2.01
CA SER A 40 -29.90 -18.38 0.86
C SER A 40 -30.31 -19.79 1.27
N SER A 41 -31.33 -20.30 0.61
CA SER A 41 -32.00 -21.57 0.82
C SER A 41 -31.03 -22.74 0.92
N GLN A 42 -31.18 -23.51 2.00
CA GLN A 42 -30.66 -24.87 2.11
C GLN A 42 -31.41 -25.76 1.11
N SER A 43 -30.67 -26.53 0.32
CA SER A 43 -31.20 -27.68 -0.40
C SER A 43 -30.43 -28.89 0.11
N ASP A 44 -31.10 -29.70 0.93
CA ASP A 44 -30.62 -31.01 1.34
C ASP A 44 -30.73 -31.98 0.18
N SER A 45 -29.65 -32.71 -0.10
CA SER A 45 -29.70 -34.04 -0.69
C SER A 45 -28.38 -34.75 -0.39
N ALA A 46 -28.45 -35.75 0.51
CA ALA A 46 -27.40 -36.72 0.74
C ALA A 46 -27.31 -37.69 -0.45
N THR A 47 -26.09 -38.18 -0.76
CA THR A 47 -25.68 -39.61 -0.70
C THR A 47 -24.39 -39.84 -1.54
N THR A 48 -23.36 -40.42 -0.89
CA THR A 48 -22.24 -41.27 -1.36
C THR A 48 -21.26 -40.86 -2.47
N GLY A 49 -19.97 -40.84 -2.11
CA GLY A 49 -18.93 -41.67 -2.76
C GLY A 49 -18.19 -41.13 -3.99
N SER A 50 -16.85 -41.16 -3.89
CA SER A 50 -15.82 -41.20 -4.96
C SER A 50 -15.26 -39.88 -5.54
N GLY A 51 -13.92 -39.80 -5.54
CA GLY A 51 -13.08 -39.00 -6.44
C GLY A 51 -13.11 -37.47 -6.29
N LYS A 52 -12.07 -36.87 -5.70
CA LYS A 52 -11.77 -35.44 -5.92
C LYS A 52 -11.26 -35.25 -7.36
N GLU A 53 -12.17 -35.24 -8.33
CA GLU A 53 -11.88 -34.64 -9.63
C GLU A 53 -11.68 -33.13 -9.42
N ARG A 54 -10.49 -32.64 -9.81
CA ARG A 54 -10.18 -31.21 -9.87
C ARG A 54 -11.21 -30.56 -10.78
N LYS A 55 -12.11 -29.72 -10.24
CA LYS A 55 -13.01 -28.88 -11.04
C LYS A 55 -12.17 -28.14 -12.09
N LYS A 56 -12.35 -28.48 -13.38
CA LYS A 56 -11.75 -27.76 -14.50
C LYS A 56 -12.06 -26.26 -14.34
N SER A 57 -11.04 -25.42 -14.41
CA SER A 57 -11.21 -23.97 -14.39
C SER A 57 -12.15 -23.56 -15.52
N ARG A 58 -13.11 -22.67 -15.23
CA ARG A 58 -14.01 -22.16 -16.27
C ARG A 58 -13.17 -21.31 -17.24
N PRO A 59 -13.43 -21.34 -18.56
CA PRO A 59 -12.67 -20.55 -19.54
C PRO A 59 -12.61 -19.04 -19.23
N GLY A 60 -13.61 -18.52 -18.52
CA GLY A 60 -13.64 -17.13 -18.06
C GLY A 60 -12.64 -16.78 -16.96
N ASP A 61 -12.17 -17.75 -16.17
CA ASP A 61 -11.16 -17.52 -15.12
C ASP A 61 -9.74 -17.45 -15.71
N GLU A 62 -9.46 -18.20 -16.77
CA GLU A 62 -8.18 -18.15 -17.49
C GLU A 62 -7.96 -16.80 -18.21
N ARG A 63 -9.04 -16.18 -18.68
CA ARG A 63 -8.99 -14.83 -19.30
C ARG A 63 -8.65 -13.73 -18.31
N LYS A 64 -8.81 -13.98 -17.00
CA LYS A 64 -8.46 -13.04 -15.92
C LYS A 64 -7.05 -13.25 -15.36
N LYS A 65 -6.28 -14.18 -15.93
CA LYS A 65 -4.90 -14.47 -15.55
C LYS A 65 -3.93 -13.94 -16.61
N SER A 66 -2.82 -13.38 -16.16
CA SER A 66 -1.67 -13.07 -17.02
C SER A 66 -1.10 -14.35 -17.66
N PRO A 67 -0.26 -14.25 -18.70
CA PRO A 67 0.34 -15.41 -19.36
C PRO A 67 1.05 -16.37 -18.41
N LEU A 68 1.89 -15.88 -17.48
CA LEU A 68 2.56 -16.78 -16.53
C LEU A 68 1.57 -17.34 -15.51
N ALA A 69 0.58 -16.58 -15.06
CA ALA A 69 -0.40 -17.04 -14.06
C ALA A 69 -1.30 -18.20 -14.53
N ARG A 70 -1.27 -18.54 -15.83
CA ARG A 70 -1.93 -19.74 -16.38
C ARG A 70 -1.14 -21.02 -16.10
N LYS A 71 0.15 -20.92 -15.79
CA LYS A 71 1.02 -22.04 -15.41
C LYS A 71 0.86 -22.37 -13.93
N GLU A 72 0.96 -23.66 -13.58
CA GLU A 72 1.15 -24.03 -12.17
C GLU A 72 2.56 -23.59 -11.72
N MET A 73 2.71 -23.23 -10.45
CA MET A 73 3.98 -22.71 -9.93
C MET A 73 5.17 -23.66 -10.14
N LYS A 74 4.92 -24.97 -10.03
CA LYS A 74 5.94 -26.02 -10.22
C LYS A 74 6.48 -26.07 -11.66
N ASP A 75 5.76 -25.49 -12.61
CA ASP A 75 6.10 -25.49 -14.03
C ASP A 75 6.82 -24.18 -14.44
N LEU A 76 7.07 -23.27 -13.49
CA LEU A 76 7.82 -22.04 -13.74
C LEU A 76 9.33 -22.33 -13.80
N THR A 77 10.00 -21.75 -14.79
CA THR A 77 11.47 -21.82 -14.86
C THR A 77 12.13 -20.90 -13.82
N PRO A 78 13.41 -21.11 -13.47
CA PRO A 78 14.15 -20.19 -12.59
C PRO A 78 14.09 -18.73 -13.06
N GLU A 79 14.15 -18.49 -14.37
CA GLU A 79 14.04 -17.15 -14.96
C GLU A 79 12.65 -16.57 -14.73
N GLU A 80 11.60 -17.35 -14.94
CA GLU A 80 10.20 -16.93 -14.74
C GLU A 80 9.90 -16.61 -13.25
N LEU A 81 10.59 -17.26 -12.32
CA LEU A 81 10.49 -16.95 -10.88
C LEU A 81 11.07 -15.56 -10.53
N THR A 82 11.90 -14.96 -11.39
CA THR A 82 12.45 -13.61 -11.15
C THR A 82 11.60 -12.49 -11.74
N VAL A 83 10.60 -12.84 -12.57
CA VAL A 83 9.79 -11.87 -13.33
C VAL A 83 8.74 -11.22 -12.43
N ILE A 84 8.53 -9.92 -12.62
CA ILE A 84 7.38 -9.17 -12.11
C ILE A 84 6.48 -8.86 -13.31
N GLU A 85 5.35 -9.55 -13.44
CA GLU A 85 4.37 -9.22 -14.46
C GLU A 85 3.59 -7.95 -14.07
N GLU A 86 3.32 -7.11 -15.05
CA GLU A 86 2.40 -5.99 -14.89
C GLU A 86 1.00 -6.41 -15.33
N PRO A 87 -0.01 -6.38 -14.44
CA PRO A 87 -1.36 -6.78 -14.79
C PRO A 87 -2.00 -5.78 -15.76
N GLY A 88 -2.31 -6.24 -16.97
CA GLY A 88 -3.09 -5.48 -17.95
C GLY A 88 -4.57 -5.34 -17.57
N ARG A 89 -5.33 -4.58 -18.37
CA ARG A 89 -6.78 -4.42 -18.18
C ARG A 89 -7.50 -5.78 -18.16
N GLY A 90 -8.33 -5.99 -17.15
CA GLY A 90 -9.13 -7.21 -16.99
C GLY A 90 -8.38 -8.40 -16.36
N ILE A 91 -7.07 -8.28 -16.13
CA ILE A 91 -6.27 -9.27 -15.41
C ILE A 91 -6.46 -9.06 -13.91
N THR A 92 -6.86 -10.09 -13.19
CA THR A 92 -7.04 -10.06 -11.73
C THR A 92 -6.00 -10.91 -11.00
N SER A 93 -5.18 -11.68 -11.71
CA SER A 93 -4.09 -12.46 -11.10
C SER A 93 -2.88 -12.56 -12.03
N TRP A 94 -1.70 -12.40 -11.47
CA TRP A 94 -0.41 -12.40 -12.18
C TRP A 94 0.71 -12.92 -11.28
N TYR A 95 1.88 -13.25 -11.82
CA TYR A 95 3.05 -13.58 -11.02
C TYR A 95 3.89 -12.34 -10.71
N HIS A 96 4.24 -12.18 -9.44
CA HIS A 96 5.24 -11.24 -8.96
C HIS A 96 6.34 -12.06 -8.30
N LYS A 97 7.55 -12.08 -8.88
CA LYS A 97 8.69 -12.90 -8.39
C LYS A 97 8.29 -14.35 -8.15
N GLY A 98 7.55 -14.97 -9.08
CA GLY A 98 7.09 -16.36 -8.93
C GLY A 98 6.03 -16.58 -7.84
N ILE A 99 5.54 -15.54 -7.18
CA ILE A 99 4.39 -15.60 -6.27
C ILE A 99 3.12 -15.20 -7.01
N LEU A 100 2.14 -16.11 -7.06
CA LEU A 100 0.83 -15.81 -7.62
C LEU A 100 0.17 -14.70 -6.81
N THR A 101 -0.07 -13.59 -7.45
CA THR A 101 -0.48 -12.32 -6.87
C THR A 101 -1.82 -11.91 -7.45
N THR A 102 -2.59 -11.15 -6.69
CA THR A 102 -3.86 -10.54 -7.11
C THR A 102 -3.91 -9.12 -6.58
N PHE A 103 -4.88 -8.32 -7.03
CA PHE A 103 -5.11 -7.02 -6.41
C PHE A 103 -5.43 -7.21 -4.93
N ALA A 104 -4.84 -6.38 -4.08
CA ALA A 104 -5.00 -6.53 -2.65
C ALA A 104 -6.50 -6.53 -2.31
N PRO A 105 -7.00 -7.57 -1.60
CA PRO A 105 -8.43 -7.73 -1.38
C PRO A 105 -8.99 -6.47 -0.74
N SER A 106 -10.17 -6.05 -1.22
CA SER A 106 -10.92 -4.96 -0.60
C SER A 106 -11.10 -5.30 0.88
N THR A 107 -10.52 -4.49 1.76
CA THR A 107 -10.81 -4.61 3.19
C THR A 107 -12.18 -4.00 3.42
N THR A 108 -12.88 -4.39 4.49
CA THR A 108 -14.23 -3.87 4.81
C THR A 108 -14.32 -2.34 4.82
N TYR A 109 -13.18 -1.64 4.89
CA TYR A 109 -13.07 -0.20 5.03
C TYR A 109 -12.35 0.51 3.87
N ALA A 110 -11.74 -0.21 2.91
CA ALA A 110 -10.98 0.40 1.82
C ALA A 110 -11.22 -0.31 0.48
N VAL A 111 -11.84 0.42 -0.44
CA VAL A 111 -12.05 -0.02 -1.83
C VAL A 111 -10.75 0.11 -2.62
N TYR A 112 -9.94 1.12 -2.32
CA TYR A 112 -8.72 1.48 -3.04
C TYR A 112 -7.52 1.57 -2.10
N GLN A 113 -6.32 1.38 -2.63
CA GLN A 113 -5.07 1.60 -1.91
C GLN A 113 -4.74 3.10 -1.83
N SER A 114 -4.00 3.51 -0.80
CA SER A 114 -3.47 4.87 -0.69
C SER A 114 -2.45 5.15 -1.79
N ALA A 115 -2.47 6.34 -2.37
CA ALA A 115 -1.59 6.71 -3.48
C ALA A 115 -0.11 6.42 -3.20
N GLY A 116 0.59 5.86 -4.20
CA GLY A 116 2.00 5.48 -4.15
C GLY A 116 2.27 4.12 -3.50
N PHE A 117 1.33 3.56 -2.73
CA PHE A 117 1.51 2.21 -2.17
C PHE A 117 1.08 1.13 -3.17
N PRO A 118 1.73 -0.05 -3.12
CA PRO A 118 1.35 -1.18 -3.96
C PRO A 118 -0.04 -1.70 -3.62
N ASP A 119 -0.86 -1.92 -4.64
CA ASP A 119 -2.23 -2.45 -4.52
C ASP A 119 -2.31 -3.93 -4.88
N TYR A 120 -1.34 -4.73 -4.42
CA TYR A 120 -1.30 -6.15 -4.70
C TYR A 120 -1.08 -6.98 -3.43
N ALA A 121 -1.52 -8.23 -3.47
CA ALA A 121 -1.29 -9.19 -2.40
C ALA A 121 -1.15 -10.62 -2.92
N PRO A 122 -0.45 -11.50 -2.19
CA PRO A 122 -0.41 -12.91 -2.51
C PRO A 122 -1.82 -13.47 -2.63
N ASN A 123 -2.07 -14.20 -3.71
CA ASN A 123 -3.36 -14.84 -3.91
C ASN A 123 -3.55 -15.92 -2.83
N HIS A 124 -4.69 -15.89 -2.14
CA HIS A 124 -4.99 -16.88 -1.11
C HIS A 124 -4.95 -18.32 -1.64
N ASN A 125 -5.31 -18.53 -2.91
CA ASN A 125 -5.42 -19.83 -3.55
C ASN A 125 -4.17 -20.19 -4.37
N GLY A 126 -2.97 -19.85 -3.88
CA GLY A 126 -1.73 -20.32 -4.50
C GLY A 126 -0.49 -19.45 -4.28
N GLY A 127 -0.64 -18.21 -3.86
CA GLY A 127 0.50 -17.31 -3.58
C GLY A 127 0.99 -17.37 -2.14
N THR A 128 0.09 -17.52 -1.18
CA THR A 128 0.43 -17.44 0.25
C THR A 128 1.36 -18.56 0.72
N GLY A 129 1.11 -19.81 0.30
CA GLY A 129 1.94 -20.97 0.69
C GLY A 129 3.40 -20.80 0.26
N PRO A 130 3.68 -20.64 -1.03
CA PRO A 130 5.04 -20.47 -1.54
C PRO A 130 5.78 -19.27 -0.94
N LEU A 131 5.06 -18.17 -0.65
CA LEU A 131 5.67 -17.02 0.00
C LEU A 131 6.12 -17.33 1.44
N LYS A 132 5.42 -18.22 2.17
CA LYS A 132 5.84 -18.66 3.51
C LYS A 132 7.16 -19.43 3.44
N ASP A 133 7.32 -20.30 2.44
CA ASP A 133 8.50 -21.16 2.29
C ASP A 133 9.79 -20.35 2.04
N ARG A 134 9.65 -19.09 1.61
CA ARG A 134 10.75 -18.15 1.38
C ARG A 134 11.13 -17.34 2.61
N PHE A 135 10.32 -17.37 3.67
CA PHE A 135 10.57 -16.57 4.86
C PHE A 135 11.71 -17.15 5.71
N ASN A 136 12.74 -16.34 5.99
CA ASN A 136 13.82 -16.69 6.91
C ASN A 136 13.66 -15.91 8.23
N VAL A 137 13.42 -16.64 9.32
CA VAL A 137 13.18 -16.03 10.63
C VAL A 137 14.40 -15.31 11.20
N ASP A 138 15.61 -15.86 10.99
CA ASP A 138 16.82 -15.31 11.59
C ASP A 138 17.28 -14.06 10.83
N GLU A 139 17.20 -14.07 9.50
CA GLU A 139 17.46 -12.87 8.69
C GLU A 139 16.42 -11.77 8.97
N TYR A 140 15.14 -12.12 9.11
CA TYR A 140 14.12 -11.14 9.50
C TYR A 140 14.39 -10.57 10.90
N ARG A 141 14.82 -11.39 11.86
CA ARG A 141 15.18 -10.92 13.21
C ARG A 141 16.35 -9.92 13.14
N ALA A 142 17.39 -10.22 12.36
CA ALA A 142 18.50 -9.31 12.14
C ALA A 142 18.04 -7.97 11.54
N ILE A 143 17.10 -7.97 10.59
CA ILE A 143 16.47 -6.74 10.09
C ILE A 143 15.78 -5.98 11.23
N MET A 144 15.02 -6.66 12.08
CA MET A 144 14.32 -6.00 13.18
C MET A 144 15.27 -5.35 14.20
N GLU A 145 16.43 -5.96 14.47
CA GLU A 145 17.47 -5.44 15.36
C GLU A 145 18.05 -4.11 14.88
N THR A 146 18.02 -3.85 13.57
CA THR A 146 18.43 -2.56 13.02
C THR A 146 17.44 -1.41 13.28
N ARG A 147 16.30 -1.69 13.93
CA ARG A 147 15.26 -0.71 14.31
C ARG A 147 14.73 0.06 13.08
N PRO A 148 14.15 -0.63 12.08
CA PRO A 148 13.81 -0.02 10.79
C PRO A 148 12.87 1.19 10.91
N GLY A 149 11.85 1.12 11.78
CA GLY A 149 10.96 2.26 12.03
C GLY A 149 11.68 3.50 12.56
N GLU A 150 12.65 3.33 13.47
CA GLU A 150 13.41 4.47 13.98
C GLU A 150 14.33 5.07 12.92
N ARG A 151 14.99 4.22 12.11
CA ARG A 151 15.81 4.69 10.98
C ARG A 151 14.97 5.46 9.97
N MET A 152 13.79 4.95 9.63
CA MET A 152 12.81 5.61 8.77
C MET A 152 12.43 6.98 9.35
N TYR A 153 12.14 7.09 10.65
CA TYR A 153 11.78 8.36 11.29
C TYR A 153 12.93 9.37 11.31
N LYS A 154 14.14 8.94 11.64
CA LYS A 154 15.35 9.80 11.67
C LYS A 154 15.67 10.39 10.30
N ARG A 155 15.37 9.67 9.21
CA ARG A 155 15.64 10.10 7.82
C ARG A 155 14.43 10.71 7.11
N ARG A 156 13.36 11.04 7.86
CA ARG A 156 12.14 11.63 7.30
C ARG A 156 12.39 13.01 6.72
N VAL A 157 11.56 13.40 5.77
CA VAL A 157 11.45 14.80 5.35
C VAL A 157 10.82 15.60 6.49
N ILE A 158 11.46 16.69 6.90
CA ILE A 158 10.99 17.53 8.02
C ILE A 158 10.36 18.85 7.57
N ASN A 159 10.48 19.18 6.28
CA ASN A 159 9.94 20.40 5.68
C ASN A 159 8.66 20.10 4.88
N LEU A 160 7.74 21.05 4.89
CA LEU A 160 6.67 21.15 3.91
C LEU A 160 7.27 21.68 2.60
N LEU A 161 7.03 20.97 1.51
CA LEU A 161 7.56 21.26 0.17
C LEU A 161 6.55 22.00 -0.70
N PHE A 162 5.25 21.84 -0.46
CA PHE A 162 4.19 22.32 -1.35
C PHE A 162 3.27 23.37 -0.69
N HIS A 163 3.26 23.45 0.64
CA HIS A 163 2.40 24.36 1.40
C HIS A 163 3.21 25.26 2.30
N LYS A 164 2.98 26.57 2.23
CA LYS A 164 3.64 27.55 3.09
C LYS A 164 3.11 27.40 4.52
N ARG A 165 4.00 27.12 5.46
CA ARG A 165 3.67 26.96 6.88
C ARG A 165 2.93 28.18 7.40
N TYR A 166 3.45 29.39 7.19
CA TYR A 166 2.86 30.61 7.74
C TYR A 166 1.43 30.88 7.24
N ALA A 167 1.02 30.28 6.12
CA ALA A 167 -0.32 30.39 5.57
C ALA A 167 -1.31 29.38 6.18
N LEU A 168 -0.82 28.43 7.00
CA LEU A 168 -1.66 27.49 7.72
C LEU A 168 -2.12 28.10 9.05
N GLY A 169 -3.34 27.77 9.48
CA GLY A 169 -3.87 28.24 10.75
C GLY A 169 -3.17 27.64 11.97
N VAL A 170 -3.20 28.34 13.11
CA VAL A 170 -2.61 27.87 14.38
C VAL A 170 -3.13 26.49 14.79
N LYS A 171 -4.43 26.22 14.58
CA LYS A 171 -5.03 24.90 14.84
C LYS A 171 -4.37 23.79 13.99
N VAL A 172 -4.07 24.06 12.73
CA VAL A 172 -3.38 23.12 11.84
C VAL A 172 -1.99 22.81 12.38
N HIS A 173 -1.23 23.80 12.85
CA HIS A 173 0.10 23.59 13.45
C HIS A 173 0.09 22.67 14.67
N VAL A 174 -0.92 22.81 15.53
CA VAL A 174 -1.11 21.95 16.70
C VAL A 174 -1.34 20.50 16.26
N VAL A 175 -2.19 20.28 15.25
CA VAL A 175 -2.46 18.92 14.75
C VAL A 175 -1.24 18.33 14.03
N LEU A 176 -0.50 19.12 13.24
CA LEU A 176 0.76 18.67 12.62
C LEU A 176 1.76 18.18 13.66
N THR A 177 1.86 18.87 14.80
CA THR A 177 2.71 18.44 15.92
C THR A 177 2.26 17.10 16.50
N LYS A 178 0.94 16.89 16.67
CA LYS A 178 0.39 15.60 17.07
C LYS A 178 0.70 14.50 16.06
N ILE A 179 0.61 14.80 14.76
CA ILE A 179 0.93 13.85 13.69
C ILE A 179 2.40 13.47 13.70
N VAL A 180 3.33 14.42 13.83
CA VAL A 180 4.77 14.13 13.89
C VAL A 180 5.12 13.30 15.13
N LYS A 181 4.47 13.56 16.27
CA LYS A 181 4.60 12.71 17.46
C LYS A 181 4.04 11.31 17.20
N PHE A 182 2.87 11.20 16.59
CA PHE A 182 2.27 9.92 16.22
C PHE A 182 3.19 9.12 15.29
N MET A 183 3.80 9.77 14.30
CA MET A 183 4.79 9.16 13.39
C MET A 183 5.97 8.58 14.16
N LYS A 184 6.52 9.34 15.13
CA LYS A 184 7.63 8.88 15.98
C LYS A 184 7.25 7.65 16.78
N ASP A 185 6.13 7.75 17.51
CA ASP A 185 5.70 6.73 18.47
C ASP A 185 5.26 5.43 17.76
N ASN A 186 4.85 5.52 16.49
CA ASN A 186 4.30 4.40 15.71
C ASN A 186 5.15 4.02 14.49
N ALA A 187 6.38 4.53 14.37
CA ALA A 187 7.19 4.36 13.16
C ALA A 187 7.41 2.89 12.78
N LEU A 188 7.56 2.01 13.78
CA LEU A 188 7.69 0.57 13.56
C LEU A 188 6.41 -0.05 12.98
N VAL A 189 5.25 0.38 13.46
CA VAL A 189 3.95 -0.13 13.00
C VAL A 189 3.66 0.34 11.58
N ILE A 190 4.01 1.59 11.27
CA ILE A 190 3.95 2.15 9.91
C ILE A 190 4.86 1.35 8.98
N TRP A 191 6.11 1.08 9.40
CA TRP A 191 7.03 0.23 8.65
C TRP A 191 6.45 -1.18 8.44
N TYR A 192 5.85 -1.81 9.45
CA TYR A 192 5.19 -3.11 9.29
C TYR A 192 4.04 -3.10 8.29
N ALA A 193 3.27 -2.00 8.24
CA ALA A 193 2.17 -1.85 7.30
C ALA A 193 2.70 -1.74 5.86
N GLY A 194 3.85 -1.08 5.69
CA GLY A 194 4.58 -0.99 4.42
C GLY A 194 5.36 -2.25 4.03
N HIS A 195 5.69 -3.16 4.95
CA HIS A 195 6.56 -4.32 4.71
C HIS A 195 5.95 -5.61 5.26
N TRP A 196 4.74 -5.93 4.80
CA TRP A 196 3.97 -6.99 5.40
C TRP A 196 4.47 -8.38 5.03
N VAL A 197 5.27 -9.00 5.90
CA VAL A 197 5.75 -10.39 5.71
C VAL A 197 4.67 -11.43 6.02
N THR A 198 4.75 -12.57 5.31
CA THR A 198 3.90 -13.76 5.51
C THR A 198 4.69 -14.84 6.24
N TYR A 199 4.24 -15.22 7.44
CA TYR A 199 4.93 -16.22 8.26
C TYR A 199 4.48 -17.66 7.95
N PRO A 200 5.38 -18.66 8.05
CA PRO A 200 5.01 -20.07 8.09
C PRO A 200 4.00 -20.37 9.21
N GLU A 201 2.91 -21.06 8.88
CA GLU A 201 1.76 -21.30 9.77
C GLU A 201 2.01 -22.34 10.85
N ASP A 202 2.96 -23.23 10.62
CA ASP A 202 3.42 -24.31 11.49
C ASP A 202 4.42 -23.84 12.57
N SER A 203 4.92 -22.61 12.45
CA SER A 203 5.84 -22.05 13.44
C SER A 203 5.07 -21.36 14.58
N SER A 204 5.35 -21.78 15.82
CA SER A 204 4.84 -21.12 17.03
C SER A 204 5.25 -19.63 17.08
N TYR A 205 6.38 -19.29 16.45
CA TYR A 205 6.84 -17.92 16.22
C TYR A 205 5.90 -17.13 15.30
N GLY A 206 5.58 -17.67 14.12
CA GLY A 206 4.76 -16.99 13.11
C GLY A 206 3.35 -16.66 13.60
N VAL A 207 2.72 -17.57 14.35
CA VAL A 207 1.39 -17.33 14.95
C VAL A 207 1.44 -16.17 15.96
N LYS A 208 2.45 -16.15 16.83
CA LYS A 208 2.63 -15.08 17.83
C LYS A 208 2.89 -13.73 17.17
N GLU A 209 3.80 -13.67 16.21
CA GLU A 209 4.15 -12.41 15.53
C GLU A 209 3.01 -11.88 14.66
N LYS A 210 2.27 -12.75 13.95
CA LYS A 210 1.06 -12.36 13.22
C LYS A 210 0.02 -11.71 14.14
N LYS A 211 -0.27 -12.35 15.29
CA LYS A 211 -1.23 -11.82 16.28
C LYS A 211 -0.76 -10.48 16.85
N LYS A 212 0.52 -10.39 17.23
CA LYS A 212 1.14 -9.17 17.76
C LYS A 212 1.08 -8.02 16.76
N ARG A 213 1.53 -8.23 15.52
CA ARG A 213 1.51 -7.20 14.47
C ARG A 213 0.10 -6.72 14.15
N LYS A 214 -0.87 -7.64 14.07
CA LYS A 214 -2.28 -7.27 13.89
C LYS A 214 -2.83 -6.45 15.06
N GLY A 215 -2.52 -6.86 16.29
CA GLY A 215 -2.92 -6.14 17.50
C GLY A 215 -2.35 -4.72 17.60
N LEU A 216 -1.16 -4.49 17.04
CA LEU A 216 -0.58 -3.14 16.91
C LEU A 216 -1.17 -2.35 15.75
N HIS A 217 -1.37 -2.99 14.60
CA HIS A 217 -1.83 -2.35 13.37
C HIS A 217 -3.23 -1.73 13.50
N ASP A 218 -4.21 -2.50 13.98
CA ASP A 218 -5.63 -2.11 13.94
C ASP A 218 -5.92 -0.83 14.78
N PRO A 219 -5.37 -0.65 16.00
CA PRO A 219 -5.49 0.61 16.73
C PRO A 219 -4.80 1.79 16.05
N VAL A 220 -3.61 1.57 15.46
CA VAL A 220 -2.79 2.62 14.86
C VAL A 220 -3.44 3.19 13.60
N ILE A 221 -3.97 2.35 12.72
CA ILE A 221 -4.67 2.82 11.51
C ILE A 221 -5.93 3.64 11.86
N LYS A 222 -6.66 3.22 12.90
CA LYS A 222 -7.82 3.97 13.42
C LYS A 222 -7.37 5.34 13.95
N LYS A 223 -6.29 5.37 14.75
CA LYS A 223 -5.78 6.61 15.32
C LYS A 223 -5.26 7.58 14.25
N TYR A 224 -4.61 7.06 13.22
CA TYR A 224 -4.21 7.85 12.06
C TYR A 224 -5.42 8.50 11.37
N ALA A 225 -6.49 7.74 11.11
CA ALA A 225 -7.70 8.28 10.48
C ALA A 225 -8.36 9.40 11.32
N GLU A 226 -8.36 9.25 12.65
CA GLU A 226 -8.82 10.30 13.58
C GLU A 226 -7.95 11.58 13.45
N LEU A 227 -6.62 11.45 13.41
CA LEU A 227 -5.70 12.58 13.29
C LEU A 227 -5.85 13.29 11.95
N ILE A 228 -6.02 12.57 10.84
CA ILE A 228 -6.25 13.19 9.54
C ILE A 228 -7.62 13.90 9.51
N THR A 229 -8.65 13.31 10.12
CA THR A 229 -9.96 13.96 10.26
C THR A 229 -9.85 15.25 11.08
N GLU A 230 -9.08 15.23 12.17
CA GLU A 230 -8.79 16.41 13.00
C GLU A 230 -8.04 17.48 12.19
N LEU A 231 -7.04 17.08 11.39
CA LEU A 231 -6.24 17.98 10.56
C LEU A 231 -7.10 18.74 9.54
N LEU A 232 -7.97 18.02 8.84
CA LEU A 232 -8.87 18.62 7.85
C LEU A 232 -9.92 19.53 8.52
N LYS A 233 -10.48 19.13 9.66
CA LYS A 233 -11.41 19.97 10.44
C LYS A 233 -10.74 21.22 11.00
N ALA A 234 -9.44 21.19 11.24
CA ALA A 234 -8.65 22.35 11.66
C ALA A 234 -8.42 23.37 10.53
N GLY A 235 -8.84 23.06 9.30
CA GLY A 235 -8.76 23.95 8.14
C GLY A 235 -7.58 23.67 7.21
N ALA A 236 -6.90 22.52 7.35
CA ALA A 236 -5.84 22.16 6.42
C ALA A 236 -6.40 21.81 5.04
N PRO A 237 -5.76 22.23 3.93
CA PRO A 237 -6.18 21.82 2.60
C PRO A 237 -5.93 20.32 2.43
N LYS A 238 -6.79 19.62 1.66
CA LYS A 238 -6.63 18.15 1.42
C LYS A 238 -5.29 17.82 0.78
N THR A 239 -4.77 18.72 -0.06
CA THR A 239 -3.47 18.61 -0.73
C THR A 239 -2.30 18.52 0.25
N ILE A 240 -2.48 18.92 1.52
CA ILE A 240 -1.42 18.82 2.54
C ILE A 240 -0.95 17.37 2.76
N LEU A 241 -1.78 16.37 2.46
CA LEU A 241 -1.42 14.96 2.63
C LEU A 241 -0.46 14.44 1.55
N TYR A 242 -0.18 15.24 0.51
CA TYR A 242 0.90 14.96 -0.42
C TYR A 242 2.27 15.39 0.11
N GLU A 243 2.30 16.12 1.23
CA GLU A 243 3.55 16.55 1.86
C GLU A 243 4.32 15.33 2.38
N PRO A 244 5.56 15.09 1.93
CA PRO A 244 6.35 13.94 2.36
C PRO A 244 6.69 13.98 3.86
N GLY A 245 6.66 15.18 4.47
CA GLY A 245 6.84 15.33 5.91
C GLY A 245 5.61 14.95 6.75
N ILE A 246 4.50 14.58 6.10
CA ILE A 246 3.29 14.04 6.72
C ILE A 246 3.11 12.63 6.20
N TRP A 247 3.53 11.64 7.00
CA TRP A 247 3.46 10.24 6.56
C TRP A 247 2.02 9.77 6.36
N VAL A 248 1.81 9.04 5.27
CA VAL A 248 0.53 8.43 4.92
C VAL A 248 0.53 6.98 5.35
N TYR A 249 -0.51 6.57 6.07
CA TYR A 249 -0.71 5.17 6.44
C TYR A 249 -1.40 4.42 5.29
N PRO A 250 -0.88 3.27 4.83
CA PRO A 250 -1.48 2.55 3.71
C PRO A 250 -2.88 2.01 4.08
N ALA A 251 -3.85 2.17 3.18
CA ALA A 251 -5.21 1.71 3.39
C ALA A 251 -5.32 0.17 3.45
N LYS A 252 -4.42 -0.53 2.74
CA LYS A 252 -4.24 -1.99 2.82
C LYS A 252 -2.78 -2.27 3.15
N VAL A 253 -2.50 -3.23 4.04
CA VAL A 253 -1.12 -3.66 4.32
C VAL A 253 -0.44 -4.08 3.03
N CYS A 254 0.81 -3.67 2.85
CA CYS A 254 1.59 -3.86 1.63
C CYS A 254 2.46 -5.10 1.77
N PRO A 255 2.14 -6.24 1.14
CA PRO A 255 2.90 -7.46 1.32
C PRO A 255 4.32 -7.32 0.76
N TRP A 256 5.27 -7.93 1.44
CA TRP A 256 6.63 -8.08 0.93
C TRP A 256 6.72 -9.43 0.22
N ILE A 257 6.88 -9.39 -1.10
CA ILE A 257 7.08 -10.58 -1.93
C ILE A 257 8.56 -10.94 -1.90
N LEU A 258 8.89 -12.00 -1.17
CA LEU A 258 10.27 -12.47 -1.02
C LEU A 258 10.73 -13.21 -2.26
N PHE A 259 12.00 -13.06 -2.61
CA PHE A 259 12.59 -13.65 -3.81
C PHE A 259 12.74 -15.15 -3.65
N ASP A 260 12.72 -15.84 -4.78
CA ASP A 260 13.02 -17.26 -4.78
C ASP A 260 14.50 -17.52 -4.47
N LYS A 261 14.83 -18.65 -3.83
CA LYS A 261 16.23 -19.01 -3.57
C LYS A 261 17.03 -19.22 -4.85
N SER A 262 16.36 -19.51 -5.97
CA SER A 262 16.97 -19.61 -7.29
C SER A 262 17.38 -18.25 -7.87
N GLU A 263 16.81 -17.14 -7.40
CA GLU A 263 17.22 -15.80 -7.82
C GLU A 263 18.59 -15.46 -7.19
N LYS A 264 19.61 -15.38 -8.04
CA LYS A 264 21.00 -15.16 -7.62
C LYS A 264 21.49 -13.77 -8.00
N LYS A 265 22.40 -13.26 -7.19
CA LYS A 265 23.27 -12.13 -7.53
C LYS A 265 24.26 -12.51 -8.63
N PRO A 266 24.97 -11.54 -9.23
CA PRO A 266 26.03 -11.82 -10.20
C PRO A 266 27.15 -12.73 -9.68
N ASP A 267 27.36 -12.78 -8.36
CA ASP A 267 28.33 -13.67 -7.70
C ASP A 267 27.81 -15.11 -7.48
N GLY A 268 26.60 -15.43 -7.96
CA GLY A 268 25.96 -16.74 -7.83
C GLY A 268 25.30 -17.00 -6.48
N LYS A 269 25.41 -16.09 -5.49
CA LYS A 269 24.77 -16.27 -4.17
C LYS A 269 23.32 -15.79 -4.19
N PRO A 270 22.42 -16.44 -3.44
CA PRO A 270 21.06 -15.94 -3.28
C PRO A 270 21.05 -14.60 -2.53
N TYR A 271 20.01 -13.80 -2.77
CA TYR A 271 19.79 -12.56 -2.04
C TYR A 271 19.32 -12.84 -0.60
N THR A 272 19.97 -12.20 0.36
CA THR A 272 19.46 -12.14 1.74
C THR A 272 18.20 -11.30 1.81
N MET A 273 17.37 -11.49 2.83
CA MET A 273 16.20 -10.65 3.08
C MET A 273 16.58 -9.18 3.26
N ALA A 274 17.77 -8.87 3.81
CA ALA A 274 18.22 -7.49 3.95
C ALA A 274 18.50 -6.84 2.58
N GLU A 275 19.18 -7.55 1.68
CA GLU A 275 19.40 -7.09 0.30
C GLU A 275 18.08 -6.95 -0.48
N GLN A 276 17.14 -7.90 -0.29
CA GLN A 276 15.80 -7.82 -0.88
C GLN A 276 15.02 -6.61 -0.36
N LEU A 277 15.17 -6.24 0.92
CA LEU A 277 14.53 -5.06 1.50
C LEU A 277 15.04 -3.78 0.84
N GLU A 278 16.35 -3.66 0.63
CA GLU A 278 16.93 -2.49 -0.03
C GLU A 278 16.45 -2.34 -1.48
N ILE A 279 16.29 -3.46 -2.20
CA ILE A 279 15.72 -3.45 -3.54
C ILE A 279 14.25 -3.00 -3.48
N LEU A 280 13.46 -3.58 -2.57
CA LEU A 280 12.04 -3.24 -2.40
C LEU A 280 11.84 -1.75 -2.06
N ASP A 281 12.60 -1.23 -1.10
CA ASP A 281 12.52 0.17 -0.66
C ASP A 281 12.94 1.14 -1.77
N ARG A 282 13.85 0.70 -2.65
CA ARG A 282 14.28 1.47 -3.82
C ARG A 282 13.21 1.49 -4.91
N GLU A 283 12.55 0.37 -5.16
CA GLU A 283 11.55 0.23 -6.21
C GLU A 283 10.19 0.83 -5.81
N GLU A 284 9.84 0.75 -4.52
CA GLU A 284 8.54 1.16 -3.97
C GLU A 284 8.71 2.16 -2.81
N PRO A 285 9.21 3.39 -3.08
CA PRO A 285 9.65 4.34 -2.06
C PRO A 285 8.54 4.81 -1.10
N ALA A 286 7.28 4.69 -1.48
CA ALA A 286 6.15 5.01 -0.61
C ALA A 286 6.13 4.15 0.66
N ARG A 287 6.62 2.90 0.60
CA ARG A 287 6.69 1.99 1.76
C ARG A 287 7.52 2.56 2.91
N ILE A 288 8.55 3.33 2.58
CA ILE A 288 9.43 4.04 3.52
C ILE A 288 9.18 5.54 3.53
N GLN A 289 8.02 6.00 3.05
CA GLN A 289 7.62 7.41 3.08
C GLN A 289 8.64 8.34 2.39
N TRP A 290 9.29 7.84 1.33
CA TRP A 290 10.36 8.52 0.60
C TRP A 290 11.53 8.99 1.49
N THR A 291 11.75 8.35 2.64
CA THR A 291 12.85 8.71 3.55
C THR A 291 14.21 8.50 2.90
N GLY A 292 15.10 9.48 3.02
CA GLY A 292 16.43 9.45 2.40
C GLY A 292 16.48 9.63 0.87
N TRP A 293 15.35 9.91 0.21
CA TRP A 293 15.33 10.15 -1.23
C TRP A 293 15.63 11.60 -1.62
N THR A 294 16.10 11.78 -2.86
CA THR A 294 16.31 13.10 -3.43
C THR A 294 14.98 13.83 -3.62
N LEU A 295 15.04 15.16 -3.52
CA LEU A 295 13.88 16.02 -3.74
C LEU A 295 13.22 15.75 -5.10
N ASP A 296 14.01 15.61 -6.16
CA ASP A 296 13.50 15.42 -7.52
C ASP A 296 12.67 14.14 -7.63
N ARG A 297 13.08 13.06 -6.95
CA ARG A 297 12.30 11.82 -6.93
C ARG A 297 10.99 11.99 -6.16
N ILE A 298 11.04 12.64 -4.99
CA ILE A 298 9.85 12.92 -4.19
C ILE A 298 8.82 13.70 -5.01
N ILE A 299 9.27 14.70 -5.77
CA ILE A 299 8.40 15.52 -6.63
C ILE A 299 7.85 14.71 -7.79
N ALA A 300 8.69 13.90 -8.46
CA ALA A 300 8.29 13.12 -9.63
C ALA A 300 7.08 12.21 -9.37
N ASP A 301 6.98 11.65 -8.15
CA ASP A 301 5.88 10.76 -7.74
C ASP A 301 4.60 11.51 -7.36
N ARG A 302 4.54 12.85 -7.50
CA ARG A 302 3.34 13.65 -7.19
C ARG A 302 2.51 13.97 -8.42
N PRO A 303 1.17 14.08 -8.28
CA PRO A 303 0.30 14.55 -9.36
C PRO A 303 0.77 15.90 -9.92
N ALA A 304 0.53 16.13 -11.21
CA ALA A 304 0.99 17.34 -11.90
C ALA A 304 0.56 18.65 -11.21
N HIS A 305 -0.66 18.69 -10.65
CA HIS A 305 -1.14 19.87 -9.93
C HIS A 305 -0.39 20.12 -8.62
N ILE A 306 0.03 19.05 -7.91
CA ILE A 306 0.84 19.17 -6.69
C ILE A 306 2.27 19.62 -7.02
N ARG A 307 2.86 19.09 -8.10
CA ARG A 307 4.20 19.50 -8.54
C ARG A 307 4.30 21.00 -8.81
N LYS A 308 3.23 21.62 -9.31
CA LYS A 308 3.14 23.07 -9.55
C LYS A 308 3.11 23.91 -8.26
N MET A 309 2.82 23.30 -7.11
CA MET A 309 2.81 23.97 -5.80
C MET A 309 4.18 23.96 -5.12
N LEU A 310 5.21 23.40 -5.75
CA LEU A 310 6.55 23.31 -5.16
C LEU A 310 7.08 24.69 -4.78
N LEU A 311 7.46 24.82 -3.51
CA LEU A 311 8.05 26.03 -2.96
C LEU A 311 9.49 26.18 -3.42
N SER A 312 9.93 27.43 -3.57
CA SER A 312 11.31 27.77 -3.88
C SER A 312 12.29 27.24 -2.81
N PRO A 313 13.58 27.05 -3.12
CA PRO A 313 14.57 26.62 -2.14
C PRO A 313 14.57 27.47 -0.85
N ASP A 314 14.50 28.80 -0.99
CA ASP A 314 14.52 29.74 0.14
C ASP A 314 13.27 29.60 1.01
N GLU A 315 12.10 29.45 0.39
CA GLU A 315 10.86 29.22 1.13
C GLU A 315 10.92 27.92 1.92
N ARG A 316 11.57 26.87 1.41
CA ARG A 316 11.64 25.55 2.06
C ARG A 316 12.59 25.50 3.25
N ALA A 317 13.67 26.28 3.21
CA ALA A 317 14.74 26.25 4.23
C ALA A 317 14.21 26.39 5.66
N ASN A 318 13.11 27.13 5.86
CA ASN A 318 12.46 27.33 7.15
C ASN A 318 10.97 26.92 7.18
N ASN A 319 10.57 26.00 6.31
CA ASN A 319 9.17 25.57 6.20
C ASN A 319 8.89 24.25 6.94
N TRP A 320 9.12 24.22 8.25
CA TRP A 320 9.10 22.99 9.05
C TRP A 320 7.68 22.45 9.22
N VAL A 321 7.50 21.13 9.12
CA VAL A 321 6.20 20.49 9.43
C VAL A 321 5.83 20.74 10.90
N CYS A 322 6.81 20.56 11.79
CA CYS A 322 6.70 20.78 13.22
C CYS A 322 8.00 21.41 13.76
N ALA A 323 7.89 22.41 14.64
CA ALA A 323 9.04 23.12 15.20
C ALA A 323 9.76 22.33 16.31
N ASP A 324 9.06 21.40 16.98
CA ASP A 324 9.54 20.73 18.20
C ASP A 324 10.31 19.42 17.91
N HIS A 325 10.22 18.92 16.68
CA HIS A 325 10.76 17.62 16.28
C HIS A 325 11.74 17.80 15.12
N ARG A 326 12.87 18.46 15.42
CA ARG A 326 13.91 18.85 14.46
C ARG A 326 14.95 17.77 14.16
N SER A 327 14.97 16.71 14.98
CA SER A 327 15.94 15.61 14.95
C SER A 327 15.36 14.31 14.40
#